data_AF-A0AAV2WQV2-F1
#
_entry.id   AF-A0AAV2WQV2-F1
#
_cell.length_a   1.000
_cell.length_b   1.000
_cell.length_c   1.000
_cell.angle_alpha   90.00
_cell.angle_beta   90.00
_cell.angle_gamma   90.00
#
_symmetry.space_group_name_H-M   'P 1'
#
loop_
_entity.id
_entity.type
_entity.pdbx_description
1 polymer ?
#
loop_
_entity_poly.entity_id
_entity_poly.type
_entity_poly.pdbx_seq_one_letter_code
_entity_poly.pdbx_strand_id
1 'polypeptide(L)'
;MLEIIAEAQHRLLLDLSERREKIDAVEARLRALVTDEQFPLSIGLDRESAPPVDPGDIASILFTLGQAHHFDVNRAVKLHTLADVMGRSTQFARPRLQRLDDAGIIETVTRKPLRFRLTPRGASLLGLDG
;
A
#
# COMPACT_ATOMS: atom_id res chain seq x y z
N MET A 1 -10.32 40.26 3.82
CA MET A 1 -9.40 39.62 2.85
C MET A 1 -8.27 38.89 3.56
N LEU A 2 -7.53 39.53 4.47
CA LEU A 2 -6.50 38.86 5.29
C LEU A 2 -7.07 37.73 6.16
N GLU A 3 -8.26 37.90 6.73
CA GLU A 3 -8.93 36.84 7.52
C GLU A 3 -9.30 35.61 6.66
N ILE A 4 -9.72 35.80 5.41
CA ILE A 4 -10.05 34.71 4.49
C ILE A 4 -8.78 33.91 4.14
N ILE A 5 -7.67 34.61 3.94
CA ILE A 5 -6.36 33.98 3.67
C ILE A 5 -5.89 33.20 4.89
N ALA A 6 -5.99 33.79 6.09
CA ALA A 6 -5.60 33.13 7.33
C ALA A 6 -6.42 31.86 7.60
N GLU A 7 -7.74 31.93 7.39
CA GLU A 7 -8.64 30.78 7.51
C GLU A 7 -8.33 29.69 6.49
N ALA A 8 -8.08 30.06 5.23
CA ALA A 8 -7.70 29.11 4.18
C ALA A 8 -6.37 28.42 4.49
N GLN A 9 -5.38 29.17 4.99
CA GLN A 9 -4.09 28.62 5.42
C GLN A 9 -4.24 27.68 6.61
N HIS A 10 -5.06 28.05 7.60
CA HIS A 10 -5.31 27.21 8.76
C HIS A 10 -5.94 25.87 8.35
N ARG A 11 -6.97 25.88 7.48
CA ARG A 11 -7.59 24.66 6.95
C ARG A 11 -6.61 23.79 6.18
N LEU A 12 -5.77 24.39 5.34
CA LEU A 12 -4.76 23.67 4.59
C LEU A 12 -3.75 23.00 5.53
N LEU A 13 -3.29 23.70 6.57
CA LEU A 13 -2.36 23.13 7.55
C LEU A 13 -2.97 21.96 8.33
N LEU A 14 -4.26 22.04 8.67
CA LEU A 14 -4.97 20.94 9.30
C LEU A 14 -5.07 19.72 8.38
N ASP A 15 -5.51 19.91 7.12
CA ASP A 15 -5.60 18.80 6.13
C ASP A 15 -4.24 18.15 5.87
N LEU A 16 -3.18 18.95 5.72
CA LEU A 16 -1.82 18.41 5.52
C LEU A 16 -1.30 17.66 6.74
N SER A 17 -1.57 18.15 7.95
CA SER A 17 -1.20 17.46 9.19
C SER A 17 -1.90 16.10 9.31
N GLU A 18 -3.21 16.07 9.04
CA GLU A 18 -3.99 14.82 9.08
C GLU A 18 -3.51 13.80 8.04
N ARG A 19 -3.21 14.26 6.81
CA ARG A 19 -2.65 13.40 5.77
C ARG A 19 -1.28 12.85 6.14
N ARG A 20 -0.43 13.68 6.74
CA ARG A 20 0.89 13.24 7.22
C ARG A 20 0.74 12.15 8.28
N GLU A 21 -0.13 12.34 9.27
CA GLU A 21 -0.38 11.34 10.32
C GLU A 21 -0.81 9.98 9.74
N LYS A 22 -1.69 9.98 8.72
CA LYS A 22 -2.10 8.76 8.01
C LYS A 22 -0.93 8.08 7.30
N ILE A 23 -0.07 8.83 6.63
CA ILE A 23 1.12 8.29 5.96
C ILE A 23 2.10 7.71 6.99
N ASP A 24 2.38 8.46 8.05
CA ASP A 24 3.29 8.05 9.13
C ASP A 24 2.80 6.77 9.82
N ALA A 25 1.49 6.63 10.02
CA ALA A 25 0.89 5.43 10.60
C ALA A 25 1.10 4.18 9.73
N VAL A 26 0.88 4.31 8.41
CA VAL A 26 1.15 3.21 7.46
C VAL A 26 2.63 2.86 7.44
N GLU A 27 3.52 3.86 7.43
CA GLU A 27 4.97 3.62 7.45
C GLU A 27 5.41 2.91 8.74
N ALA A 28 4.96 3.38 9.90
CA ALA A 28 5.27 2.77 11.19
C ALA A 28 4.79 1.32 11.26
N ARG A 29 3.58 1.05 10.75
CA ARG A 29 3.02 -0.31 10.72
C ARG A 29 3.81 -1.23 9.80
N LEU A 30 4.20 -0.76 8.62
CA LEU A 30 5.03 -1.54 7.70
C LEU A 30 6.42 -1.80 8.24
N ARG A 31 7.03 -0.82 8.92
CA ARG A 31 8.33 -1.01 9.56
C ARG A 31 8.27 -2.12 10.62
N ALA A 32 7.20 -2.16 11.43
CA ALA A 32 6.97 -3.23 12.39
C ALA A 32 6.81 -4.59 11.69
N LEU A 33 6.06 -4.65 10.58
CA LEU A 33 5.87 -5.90 9.82
C LEU A 33 7.16 -6.41 9.18
N VAL A 34 7.97 -5.53 8.58
CA VAL A 34 9.22 -5.93 7.90
C VAL A 34 10.30 -6.34 8.89
N THR A 35 10.28 -5.80 10.11
CA THR A 35 11.22 -6.17 11.17
C THR A 35 10.86 -7.50 11.84
N ASP A 36 9.62 -7.98 11.65
CA ASP A 36 9.19 -9.30 12.13
C ASP A 36 9.89 -10.40 11.32
N GLU A 37 10.62 -11.28 12.01
CA GLU A 37 11.32 -12.41 11.39
C GLU A 37 10.36 -13.38 10.70
N GLN A 38 9.11 -13.45 11.15
CA GLN A 38 8.07 -14.28 10.55
C GLN A 38 7.51 -13.68 9.25
N PHE A 39 7.81 -12.43 8.91
CA PHE A 39 7.36 -11.83 7.67
C PHE A 39 8.23 -12.29 6.49
N PRO A 40 7.67 -12.69 5.33
CA PRO A 40 6.26 -12.65 4.95
C PRO A 40 5.50 -13.97 5.15
N LEU A 41 6.07 -14.94 5.88
CA LEU A 41 5.40 -16.21 6.17
C LEU A 41 4.09 -16.00 6.96
N SER A 42 4.06 -15.02 7.86
CA SER A 42 2.89 -14.61 8.64
C SER A 42 1.70 -14.17 7.77
N ILE A 43 1.95 -13.74 6.53
CA ILE A 43 0.91 -13.40 5.56
C ILE A 43 0.66 -14.52 4.52
N GLY A 44 1.21 -15.72 4.76
CA GLY A 44 1.05 -16.89 3.90
C GLY A 44 2.00 -16.92 2.71
N LEU A 45 3.07 -16.11 2.73
CA LEU A 45 4.06 -16.09 1.66
C LEU A 45 5.40 -16.64 2.13
N ASP A 46 5.85 -17.71 1.51
CA ASP A 46 7.22 -18.20 1.66
C ASP A 46 8.18 -17.45 0.72
N ARG A 47 9.34 -17.04 1.26
CA ARG A 47 10.38 -16.25 0.59
C ARG A 47 11.03 -17.02 -0.57
N GLU A 48 11.23 -18.32 -0.38
CA GLU A 48 11.95 -19.19 -1.33
C GLU A 48 11.02 -19.78 -2.41
N SER A 49 9.72 -19.83 -2.13
CA SER A 49 8.72 -20.27 -3.11
C SER A 49 8.77 -19.41 -4.38
N ALA A 50 8.63 -20.06 -5.55
CA ALA A 50 8.72 -19.37 -6.83
C ALA A 50 7.42 -18.60 -7.20
N PRO A 51 7.50 -17.36 -7.71
CA PRO A 51 8.70 -16.50 -7.73
C PRO A 51 9.07 -15.99 -6.33
N PRO A 52 10.37 -15.87 -6.01
CA PRO A 52 10.82 -15.41 -4.71
C PRO A 52 10.34 -13.98 -4.45
N VAL A 53 9.95 -13.73 -3.20
CA VAL A 53 9.39 -12.44 -2.77
C VAL A 53 10.35 -11.78 -1.80
N ASP A 54 10.74 -10.56 -2.12
CA ASP A 54 11.53 -9.72 -1.25
C ASP A 54 10.61 -8.97 -0.27
N PRO A 55 10.89 -8.96 1.04
CA PRO A 55 10.12 -8.20 2.02
C PRO A 55 10.03 -6.70 1.71
N GLY A 56 11.09 -6.11 1.14
CA GLY A 56 11.12 -4.71 0.72
C GLY A 56 10.18 -4.45 -0.46
N ASP A 57 10.17 -5.34 -1.46
CA ASP A 57 9.20 -5.29 -2.56
C ASP A 57 7.75 -5.34 -2.04
N ILE A 58 7.45 -6.24 -1.10
CA ILE A 58 6.11 -6.33 -0.48
C ILE A 58 5.79 -5.05 0.28
N ALA A 59 6.75 -4.50 1.04
CA ALA A 59 6.57 -3.27 1.79
C ALA A 59 6.24 -2.09 0.87
N SER A 60 6.94 -1.93 -0.25
CA SER A 60 6.67 -0.87 -1.23
C SER A 60 5.27 -0.98 -1.84
N ILE A 61 4.82 -2.21 -2.14
CA ILE A 61 3.47 -2.46 -2.65
C ILE A 61 2.43 -2.08 -1.59
N LEU A 62 2.57 -2.61 -0.38
CA LEU A 62 1.61 -2.38 0.70
C LEU A 62 1.58 -0.91 1.14
N PHE A 63 2.72 -0.21 1.13
CA PHE A 63 2.78 1.23 1.41
C PHE A 63 1.96 2.02 0.39
N THR A 64 2.17 1.72 -0.89
CA THR A 64 1.46 2.40 -1.99
C THR A 64 -0.05 2.11 -1.94
N LEU A 65 -0.43 0.86 -1.68
CA LEU A 65 -1.83 0.47 -1.55
C LEU A 65 -2.48 1.02 -0.28
N GLY A 66 -1.74 1.13 0.83
CA GLY A 66 -2.19 1.77 2.07
C GLY A 66 -2.47 3.26 1.88
N GLN A 67 -1.59 3.98 1.17
CA GLN A 67 -1.86 5.35 0.77
C GLN A 67 -3.09 5.46 -0.14
N ALA A 68 -3.21 4.59 -1.14
CA ALA A 68 -4.38 4.57 -2.03
C ALA A 68 -5.68 4.32 -1.26
N HIS A 69 -5.64 3.50 -0.20
CA HIS A 69 -6.79 3.27 0.67
C HIS A 69 -7.31 4.57 1.33
N HIS A 70 -6.41 5.47 1.72
CA HIS A 70 -6.78 6.74 2.33
C HIS A 70 -7.11 7.85 1.33
N PHE A 71 -6.40 7.90 0.20
CA PHE A 71 -6.36 9.10 -0.64
C PHE A 71 -6.91 8.91 -2.06
N ASP A 72 -7.10 7.67 -2.52
CA ASP A 72 -7.68 7.39 -3.83
C ASP A 72 -9.17 7.01 -3.69
N VAL A 73 -10.02 7.65 -4.49
CA VAL A 73 -11.47 7.38 -4.54
C VAL A 73 -11.77 5.91 -4.82
N ASN A 74 -10.97 5.28 -5.70
CA ASN A 74 -11.16 3.88 -6.07
C ASN A 74 -10.36 2.92 -5.20
N ARG A 75 -9.49 3.45 -4.31
CA ARG A 75 -8.56 2.71 -3.46
C ARG A 75 -7.66 1.73 -4.24
N ALA A 76 -7.49 1.95 -5.54
CA ALA A 76 -6.93 0.96 -6.46
C ALA A 76 -5.80 1.53 -7.31
N VAL A 77 -4.67 0.82 -7.33
CA VAL A 77 -3.43 1.25 -7.99
C VAL A 77 -3.16 0.38 -9.22
N LYS A 78 -2.68 1.00 -10.30
CA LYS A 78 -2.35 0.32 -11.56
C LYS A 78 -1.07 -0.52 -11.42
N LEU A 79 -0.98 -1.62 -12.19
CA LEU A 79 0.21 -2.48 -12.23
C LEU A 79 1.52 -1.71 -12.47
N HIS A 80 1.54 -0.77 -13.43
CA HIS A 80 2.77 -0.04 -13.75
C HIS A 80 3.26 0.77 -12.55
N THR A 81 2.36 1.47 -11.86
CA THR A 81 2.70 2.25 -10.67
C THR A 81 3.28 1.35 -9.57
N LEU A 82 2.71 0.16 -9.35
CA LEU A 82 3.25 -0.80 -8.38
C LEU A 82 4.62 -1.35 -8.80
N ALA A 83 4.86 -1.54 -10.09
CA ALA A 83 6.16 -1.95 -10.59
C ALA A 83 7.21 -0.83 -10.42
N ASP A 84 6.83 0.42 -10.70
CA ASP A 84 7.69 1.60 -10.61
C ASP A 84 8.15 1.85 -9.16
N VAL A 85 7.24 1.76 -8.17
CA VAL A 85 7.60 1.94 -6.74
C VAL A 85 8.48 0.81 -6.20
N MET A 86 8.42 -0.38 -6.79
CA MET A 86 9.35 -1.46 -6.49
C MET A 86 10.72 -1.24 -7.18
N GLY A 87 10.81 -0.35 -8.16
CA GLY A 87 11.99 -0.24 -9.04
C GLY A 87 12.16 -1.44 -9.96
N ARG A 88 11.06 -2.09 -10.37
CA ARG A 88 11.05 -3.35 -11.13
C ARG A 88 10.24 -3.24 -12.42
N SER A 89 10.41 -4.21 -13.32
CA SER A 89 9.59 -4.31 -14.52
C SER A 89 8.19 -4.84 -14.20
N THR A 90 7.20 -4.51 -15.05
CA THR A 90 5.84 -5.05 -14.92
C THR A 90 5.79 -6.58 -15.03
N GLN A 91 6.66 -7.19 -15.85
CA GLN A 91 6.82 -8.64 -15.96
C GLN A 91 7.31 -9.26 -14.64
N PHE A 92 8.19 -8.56 -13.91
CA PHE A 92 8.67 -8.99 -12.60
C PHE A 92 7.61 -8.83 -11.51
N ALA A 93 6.89 -7.70 -11.52
CA ALA A 93 5.89 -7.36 -10.50
C ALA A 93 4.63 -8.23 -10.61
N ARG A 94 4.17 -8.52 -11.82
CA ARG A 94 2.89 -9.22 -12.07
C ARG A 94 2.74 -10.55 -11.32
N PRO A 95 3.67 -11.52 -11.40
CA PRO A 95 3.50 -12.79 -10.69
C PRO A 95 3.64 -12.65 -9.17
N ARG A 96 4.34 -11.62 -8.67
CA ARG A 96 4.43 -11.33 -7.22
C ARG A 96 3.15 -10.71 -6.67
N LEU A 97 2.53 -9.81 -7.44
CA LEU A 97 1.20 -9.28 -7.14
C LEU A 97 0.16 -10.39 -7.17
N GLN A 98 0.25 -11.34 -8.10
CA GLN A 98 -0.62 -12.52 -8.09
C GLN A 98 -0.47 -13.33 -6.79
N ARG A 99 0.75 -13.54 -6.28
CA ARG A 99 0.93 -14.22 -4.99
C ARG A 99 0.26 -13.49 -3.82
N LEU A 100 0.31 -12.16 -3.80
CA LEU A 100 -0.38 -11.36 -2.78
C LEU A 100 -1.92 -11.43 -2.93
N ASP A 101 -2.41 -11.53 -4.17
CA ASP A 101 -3.82 -11.74 -4.50
C ASP A 101 -4.28 -13.13 -4.02
N ASP A 102 -3.52 -14.17 -4.36
CA ASP A 102 -3.76 -15.56 -3.94
C ASP A 102 -3.69 -15.72 -2.41
N ALA A 103 -2.82 -14.96 -1.74
CA ALA A 103 -2.73 -14.90 -0.28
C ALA A 103 -3.89 -14.10 0.37
N GLY A 104 -4.74 -13.46 -0.43
CA GLY A 104 -5.88 -12.66 0.04
C GLY A 104 -5.48 -11.36 0.74
N ILE A 105 -4.29 -10.83 0.48
CA ILE A 105 -3.80 -9.57 1.03
C ILE A 105 -4.22 -8.39 0.14
N ILE A 106 -4.18 -8.60 -1.18
CA ILE A 106 -4.67 -7.66 -2.17
C ILE A 106 -5.74 -8.35 -3.03
N GLU A 107 -6.45 -7.59 -3.85
CA GLU A 107 -7.35 -8.14 -4.85
C GLU A 107 -7.23 -7.41 -6.18
N THR A 108 -7.37 -8.14 -7.28
CA THR A 108 -7.47 -7.57 -8.62
C THR A 108 -8.84 -6.91 -8.84
N VAL A 109 -8.87 -5.58 -8.99
CA VAL A 109 -10.12 -4.80 -9.17
C VAL A 109 -10.56 -4.75 -10.63
N THR A 110 -9.63 -4.45 -11.54
CA THR A 110 -9.89 -4.41 -12.98
C THR A 110 -8.78 -5.13 -13.72
N ARG A 111 -9.09 -5.84 -14.81
CA ARG A 111 -8.08 -6.53 -15.63
C ARG A 111 -7.53 -5.67 -16.79
N LYS A 112 -8.27 -4.66 -17.22
CA LYS A 112 -7.90 -3.73 -18.32
C LYS A 112 -8.34 -2.28 -18.00
N PRO A 113 -7.42 -1.40 -17.57
CA PRO A 113 -6.04 -1.69 -17.16
C PRO A 113 -6.00 -2.53 -15.87
N LEU A 114 -4.91 -3.27 -15.65
CA LEU A 114 -4.76 -4.09 -14.44
C LEU A 114 -4.59 -3.19 -13.20
N ARG A 115 -5.47 -3.37 -12.21
CA ARG A 115 -5.47 -2.61 -10.95
C ARG A 115 -5.64 -3.52 -9.75
N PHE A 116 -5.03 -3.12 -8.64
CA PHE A 116 -5.05 -3.84 -7.37
C PHE A 116 -5.44 -2.92 -6.23
N ARG A 117 -6.09 -3.45 -5.20
CA ARG A 117 -6.35 -2.77 -3.93
C ARG A 117 -6.14 -3.71 -2.76
N LEU A 118 -6.07 -3.17 -1.54
CA LEU A 118 -6.08 -4.00 -0.33
C LEU A 118 -7.44 -4.71 -0.18
N THR A 119 -7.40 -5.98 0.22
CA THR A 119 -8.60 -6.65 0.77
C THR A 119 -8.88 -6.10 2.17
N PRO A 120 -10.03 -6.42 2.80
CA PRO A 120 -10.24 -6.13 4.21
C PRO A 120 -9.12 -6.68 5.09
N ARG A 121 -8.66 -7.92 4.85
CA ARG A 121 -7.53 -8.51 5.57
C ARG A 121 -6.22 -7.73 5.37
N GLY A 122 -5.96 -7.25 4.15
CA GLY A 122 -4.80 -6.40 3.86
C GLY A 122 -4.89 -5.03 4.54
N ALA A 123 -6.09 -4.47 4.64
CA ALA A 123 -6.33 -3.24 5.41
C ALA A 123 -6.09 -3.48 6.91
N SER A 124 -6.60 -4.58 7.47
CA SER A 124 -6.36 -4.99 8.86
C SER A 124 -4.89 -5.15 9.18
N LEU A 125 -4.15 -5.78 8.25
CA LEU A 125 -2.71 -5.96 8.38
C LEU A 125 -2.00 -4.61 8.58
N LEU A 126 -2.47 -3.57 7.88
CA LEU A 126 -1.94 -2.22 7.95
C LEU A 126 -2.60 -1.33 9.02
N GLY A 127 -3.53 -1.85 9.82
CA GLY A 127 -4.23 -1.07 10.84
C GLY A 127 -5.18 -0.02 10.25
N LEU A 128 -5.69 -0.28 9.04
CA LEU A 128 -6.56 0.62 8.29
C LEU A 128 -8.06 0.32 8.47
N ASP A 129 -8.39 -0.58 9.40
CA ASP A 129 -9.76 -0.91 9.73
C ASP A 129 -10.35 0.19 10.62
N GLY A 130 -10.99 1.16 9.97
CA GLY A 130 -11.68 2.30 10.57
C GLY A 130 -12.65 2.94 9.60
#